data_AF-A0A970BCE1-F1
#
_entry.id   AF-A0A970BCE1-F1
#
_cell.length_a   1.000
_cell.length_b   1.000
_cell.length_c   1.000
_cell.angle_alpha   90.00
_cell.angle_beta   90.00
_cell.angle_gamma   90.00
#
_symmetry.space_group_name_H-M   'P 1'
#
loop_
_entity.id
_entity.type
_entity.pdbx_description
1 polymer ?
#
loop_
_entity_poly.entity_id
_entity_poly.type
_entity_poly.pdbx_seq_one_letter_code
_entity_poly.pdbx_strand_id
1 'polypeptide(L)'
;MTQQHLVQDLEQVQKLGHISVENLVSLTTYMTTRKLEGVTAVFAPTISGSTPRLVSRFRLPVWIVAVSPNEQTCQQLQFTFGVYPVYTEKRPSGWEQFVRDWLQQYQLDPHIVLLIQSFAGAQQGGSNHIEILDLQHPPGEPFPW
;
A
#
# COMPACT_ATOMS: atom_id res chain seq x y z
N MET A 1 18.69 0.33 -14.08
CA MET A 1 17.47 0.45 -14.91
C MET A 1 17.02 1.90 -14.84
N THR A 2 17.15 2.59 -15.96
CA THR A 2 17.32 4.05 -16.09
C THR A 2 15.98 4.77 -16.28
N GLN A 3 15.89 6.04 -15.86
CA GLN A 3 14.73 6.95 -15.90
C GLN A 3 13.90 7.00 -17.21
N GLN A 4 14.38 6.43 -18.30
CA GLN A 4 13.74 6.44 -19.62
C GLN A 4 12.50 5.54 -19.74
N HIS A 5 12.38 4.48 -18.93
CA HIS A 5 11.18 3.63 -18.93
C HIS A 5 9.94 4.32 -18.34
N LEU A 6 10.13 5.29 -17.44
CA LEU A 6 9.04 5.97 -16.74
C LEU A 6 8.19 6.85 -17.68
N VAL A 7 8.85 7.56 -18.60
CA VAL A 7 8.16 8.37 -19.62
C VAL A 7 7.44 7.47 -20.60
N GLN A 8 8.03 6.33 -20.97
CA GLN A 8 7.38 5.33 -21.82
C GLN A 8 6.16 4.70 -21.14
N ASP A 9 6.24 4.37 -19.85
CA ASP A 9 5.11 3.84 -19.08
C ASP A 9 3.95 4.86 -18.99
N LEU A 10 4.28 6.15 -18.81
CA LEU A 10 3.29 7.23 -18.78
C LEU A 10 2.66 7.53 -20.15
N GLU A 11 3.45 7.50 -21.23
CA GLU A 11 2.97 7.64 -22.61
C GLU A 11 2.13 6.43 -23.05
N GLN A 12 2.44 5.24 -22.53
CA GLN A 12 1.69 4.02 -22.78
C GLN A 12 0.37 3.99 -21.99
N VAL A 13 0.36 4.57 -20.79
CA VAL A 13 -0.87 4.87 -20.02
C VAL A 13 -1.74 5.91 -20.73
N GLN A 14 -1.15 6.90 -21.41
CA GLN A 14 -1.87 7.89 -22.21
C GLN A 14 -2.46 7.30 -23.51
N LYS A 15 -1.85 6.23 -24.06
CA LYS A 15 -2.33 5.53 -25.28
C LYS A 15 -3.44 4.50 -25.04
N LEU A 16 -3.66 4.06 -23.80
CA LEU A 16 -4.71 3.10 -23.46
C LEU A 16 -5.93 3.85 -22.94
N GLY A 17 -6.94 3.98 -23.79
CA GLY A 17 -8.08 4.90 -23.67
C GLY A 17 -8.87 4.95 -22.36
N HIS A 18 -8.67 4.05 -21.39
CA HIS A 18 -9.15 4.19 -20.01
C HIS A 18 -8.29 3.35 -19.03
N ILE A 19 -7.84 3.95 -17.92
CA ILE A 19 -7.17 3.25 -16.81
C ILE A 19 -8.21 2.77 -15.78
N SER A 20 -8.11 1.51 -15.32
CA SER A 20 -8.97 1.03 -14.23
C SER A 20 -8.62 1.72 -12.90
N VAL A 21 -9.59 1.83 -11.98
CA VAL A 21 -9.38 2.48 -10.68
C VAL A 21 -8.24 1.80 -9.91
N GLU A 22 -8.17 0.48 -9.93
CA GLU A 22 -7.13 -0.30 -9.25
C GLU A 22 -5.74 -0.01 -9.83
N ASN A 23 -5.64 0.09 -11.16
CA ASN A 23 -4.39 0.43 -11.83
C ASN A 23 -3.96 1.87 -11.52
N LEU A 24 -4.90 2.82 -11.47
CA LEU A 24 -4.61 4.19 -11.07
C LEU A 24 -4.14 4.25 -9.62
N VAL A 25 -4.78 3.56 -8.69
CA VAL A 25 -4.36 3.47 -7.28
C VAL A 25 -2.95 2.91 -7.16
N SER A 26 -2.62 1.87 -7.91
CA SER A 26 -1.27 1.29 -7.89
C SER A 26 -0.22 2.24 -8.48
N LEU A 27 -0.55 2.92 -9.58
CA LEU A 27 0.32 3.92 -10.20
C LEU A 27 0.55 5.11 -9.26
N THR A 28 -0.50 5.63 -8.63
CA THR A 28 -0.41 6.71 -7.65
C THR A 28 0.44 6.28 -6.46
N THR A 29 0.24 5.06 -5.93
CA THR A 29 1.09 4.51 -4.86
C THR A 29 2.56 4.53 -5.29
N TYR A 30 2.86 3.98 -6.47
CA TYR A 30 4.22 3.97 -7.01
C TYR A 30 4.80 5.39 -7.09
N MET A 31 4.06 6.32 -7.70
CA MET A 31 4.49 7.71 -7.83
C MET A 31 4.73 8.36 -6.48
N THR A 32 3.85 8.17 -5.49
CA THR A 32 4.01 8.69 -4.13
C THR A 32 5.28 8.14 -3.48
N THR A 33 5.52 6.82 -3.52
CA THR A 33 6.76 6.23 -2.95
C THR A 33 8.06 6.71 -3.61
N ARG A 34 7.99 7.26 -4.84
CA ARG A 34 9.15 7.78 -5.56
C ARG A 34 9.36 9.28 -5.38
N LYS A 35 8.31 10.00 -5.00
CA LYS A 35 8.30 11.46 -4.90
C LYS A 35 8.34 11.96 -3.46
N LEU A 36 7.77 11.21 -2.53
CA LEU A 36 7.75 11.54 -1.12
C LEU A 36 8.93 10.87 -0.43
N GLU A 37 9.77 11.68 0.22
CA GLU A 37 10.89 11.17 1.02
C GLU A 37 10.38 10.60 2.34
N GLY A 38 11.10 9.61 2.89
CA GLY A 38 10.75 9.02 4.18
C GLY A 38 9.54 8.08 4.16
N VAL A 39 9.11 7.56 3.01
CA VAL A 39 8.13 6.46 3.01
C VAL A 39 8.79 5.20 3.57
N THR A 40 8.31 4.72 4.72
CA THR A 40 8.83 3.54 5.41
C THR A 40 8.29 2.24 4.77
N ALA A 41 6.98 2.18 4.49
CA ALA A 41 6.32 1.00 3.98
C ALA A 41 4.98 1.32 3.30
N VAL A 42 4.47 0.37 2.51
CA VAL A 42 3.11 0.38 1.98
C VAL A 42 2.32 -0.74 2.66
N PHE A 43 1.23 -0.43 3.34
CA PHE A 43 0.31 -1.42 3.90
C PHE A 43 -0.86 -1.65 2.94
N ALA A 44 -1.16 -2.91 2.67
CA ALA A 44 -2.22 -3.32 1.76
C ALA A 44 -3.10 -4.41 2.39
N PRO A 45 -4.14 -4.03 3.14
CA PRO A 45 -5.14 -4.95 3.65
C PRO A 45 -5.84 -5.68 2.51
N THR A 46 -5.95 -7.00 2.59
CA THR A 46 -6.43 -7.81 1.46
C THR A 46 -7.07 -9.13 1.88
N ILE A 47 -8.11 -9.54 1.14
CA ILE A 47 -8.73 -10.88 1.29
C ILE A 47 -8.13 -11.87 0.29
N SER A 48 -8.02 -11.48 -0.98
CA SER A 48 -7.56 -12.34 -2.10
C SER A 48 -6.08 -12.15 -2.48
N GLY A 49 -5.42 -11.10 -1.97
CA GLY A 49 -4.08 -10.72 -2.39
C GLY A 49 -4.03 -9.89 -3.69
N SER A 50 -5.17 -9.47 -4.24
CA SER A 50 -5.20 -8.73 -5.51
C SER A 50 -4.38 -7.43 -5.45
N THR A 51 -4.63 -6.57 -4.46
CA THR A 51 -3.95 -5.28 -4.29
C THR A 51 -2.43 -5.39 -4.14
N PRO A 52 -1.86 -6.18 -3.20
CA PRO A 52 -0.41 -6.27 -3.08
C PRO A 52 0.26 -6.83 -4.35
N ARG A 53 -0.35 -7.79 -5.06
CA ARG A 53 0.16 -8.28 -6.36
C ARG A 53 0.14 -7.19 -7.43
N LEU A 54 -0.95 -6.44 -7.50
CA LEU A 54 -1.13 -5.33 -8.43
C LEU A 54 -0.06 -4.26 -8.22
N VAL A 55 0.25 -3.91 -6.98
CA VAL A 55 1.30 -2.94 -6.62
C VAL A 55 2.71 -3.51 -6.83
N SER A 56 2.93 -4.80 -6.54
CA SER A 56 4.26 -5.44 -6.63
C SER A 56 4.92 -5.35 -8.01
N ARG A 57 4.12 -5.21 -9.08
CA ARG A 57 4.63 -5.05 -10.46
C ARG A 57 5.55 -3.85 -10.60
N PHE A 58 5.34 -2.80 -9.79
CA PHE A 58 6.10 -1.56 -9.85
C PHE A 58 7.44 -1.66 -9.11
N ARG A 59 7.73 -2.79 -8.45
CA ARG A 59 9.00 -3.06 -7.77
C ARG A 59 9.43 -1.90 -6.86
N LEU A 60 8.53 -1.54 -5.94
CA LEU A 60 8.73 -0.40 -5.03
C LEU A 60 10.06 -0.53 -4.26
N PRO A 61 10.72 0.59 -3.91
CA PRO A 61 11.92 0.57 -3.09
C PRO A 61 11.65 0.29 -1.60
N VAL A 62 10.39 0.02 -1.24
CA VAL A 62 9.89 -0.22 0.13
C VAL A 62 9.07 -1.50 0.16
N TRP A 63 8.94 -2.09 1.34
CA TRP A 63 8.12 -3.30 1.53
C TRP A 63 6.63 -3.01 1.38
N ILE A 64 5.91 -3.95 0.77
CA ILE A 64 4.45 -4.02 0.74
C ILE A 64 3.99 -4.98 1.83
N VAL A 65 3.52 -4.46 2.95
CA VAL A 65 2.99 -5.25 4.08
C VAL A 65 1.55 -5.63 3.77
N ALA A 66 1.33 -6.89 3.39
CA ALA A 66 0.02 -7.40 3.00
C ALA A 66 -0.71 -8.05 4.18
N VAL A 67 -1.69 -7.34 4.74
CA VAL A 67 -2.42 -7.77 5.94
C VAL A 67 -3.65 -8.57 5.52
N SER A 68 -3.78 -9.83 5.94
CA SER A 68 -4.88 -10.70 5.51
C SER A 68 -5.39 -11.63 6.62
N PRO A 69 -6.71 -11.85 6.71
CA PRO A 69 -7.29 -12.87 7.58
C PRO A 69 -7.31 -14.26 6.93
N ASN A 70 -6.77 -14.43 5.71
CA ASN A 70 -6.71 -15.70 5.03
C ASN A 70 -5.26 -16.21 4.98
N GLU A 71 -4.98 -17.31 5.70
CA GLU A 71 -3.66 -17.94 5.72
C GLU A 71 -3.21 -18.40 4.34
N GLN A 72 -4.13 -18.95 3.52
CA GLN A 72 -3.82 -19.38 2.16
C GLN A 72 -3.39 -18.18 1.29
N THR A 73 -4.06 -17.04 1.44
CA THR A 73 -3.65 -15.80 0.77
C THR A 73 -2.26 -15.37 1.23
N CYS A 74 -1.97 -15.40 2.54
CA CYS A 74 -0.65 -15.08 3.08
C CYS A 74 0.43 -16.00 2.49
N GLN A 75 0.21 -17.31 2.48
CA GLN A 75 1.14 -18.30 1.90
C GLN A 75 1.43 -18.02 0.42
N GLN A 76 0.40 -17.75 -0.37
CA GLN A 76 0.59 -17.41 -1.79
C GLN A 76 1.38 -16.11 -1.99
N LEU A 77 1.17 -15.12 -1.12
CA LEU A 77 1.84 -13.83 -1.20
C LEU A 77 3.32 -13.89 -0.85
N GLN A 78 3.80 -14.92 -0.16
CA GLN A 78 5.23 -15.14 0.05
C GLN A 78 6.02 -15.29 -1.27
N PHE A 79 5.34 -15.69 -2.36
CA PHE A 79 5.93 -15.79 -3.70
C PHE A 79 5.78 -14.50 -4.53
N THR A 80 5.26 -13.43 -3.96
CA THR A 80 5.06 -12.14 -4.64
C THR A 80 6.19 -11.17 -4.28
N PHE A 81 6.82 -10.57 -5.28
CA PHE A 81 8.00 -9.73 -5.06
C PHE A 81 7.72 -8.53 -4.15
N GLY A 82 8.61 -8.29 -3.17
CA GLY A 82 8.54 -7.13 -2.28
C GLY A 82 7.33 -7.14 -1.36
N VAL A 83 6.60 -8.25 -1.27
CA VAL A 83 5.44 -8.40 -0.39
C VAL A 83 5.83 -9.16 0.87
N TYR A 84 5.50 -8.59 2.02
CA TYR A 84 5.58 -9.23 3.33
C TYR A 84 4.17 -9.54 3.85
N PRO A 85 3.71 -10.79 3.82
CA PRO A 85 2.37 -11.14 4.29
C PRO A 85 2.28 -11.15 5.82
N VAL A 86 1.19 -10.60 6.35
CA VAL A 86 0.87 -10.56 7.78
C VAL A 86 -0.51 -11.17 7.98
N TYR A 87 -0.54 -12.34 8.61
CA TYR A 87 -1.80 -12.97 9.00
C TYR A 87 -2.40 -12.26 10.22
N THR A 88 -3.70 -11.99 10.18
CA THR A 88 -4.45 -11.47 11.33
C THR A 88 -5.87 -12.01 11.34
N GLU A 89 -6.25 -12.71 12.40
CA GLU A 89 -7.59 -13.30 12.54
C GLU A 89 -8.73 -12.28 12.44
N LYS A 90 -8.50 -11.04 12.90
CA LYS A 90 -9.49 -9.96 12.91
C LYS A 90 -8.97 -8.74 12.19
N ARG A 91 -9.87 -8.00 11.53
CA ARG A 91 -9.53 -6.68 10.99
C ARG A 91 -9.18 -5.76 12.17
N PRO A 92 -8.06 -5.00 12.12
CA PRO A 92 -7.77 -4.00 13.14
C PRO A 92 -8.91 -2.99 13.29
N SER A 93 -9.18 -2.57 14.52
CA SER A 93 -10.16 -1.51 14.80
C SER A 93 -9.69 -0.13 14.32
N GLY A 94 -8.37 0.07 14.23
CA GLY A 94 -7.74 1.26 13.68
C GLY A 94 -6.44 0.91 12.97
N TRP A 95 -6.28 1.40 11.75
CA TRP A 95 -5.11 1.09 10.93
C TRP A 95 -3.85 1.82 11.37
N GLU A 96 -3.96 3.08 11.80
CA GLU A 96 -2.79 3.84 12.24
C GLU A 96 -2.11 3.17 13.44
N GLN A 97 -2.87 2.81 14.48
CA GLN A 97 -2.31 2.12 15.65
C GLN A 97 -1.69 0.77 15.27
N PHE A 98 -2.37 -0.03 14.44
CA PHE A 98 -1.84 -1.30 13.95
C PHE A 98 -0.51 -1.12 13.21
N VAL A 99 -0.41 -0.10 12.35
CA VAL A 99 0.82 0.22 11.61
C VAL A 99 1.94 0.61 12.57
N ARG A 100 1.66 1.47 13.56
CA ARG A 100 2.64 1.88 14.58
C ARG A 100 3.18 0.68 15.36
N ASP A 101 2.29 -0.18 15.86
CA ASP A 101 2.65 -1.38 16.60
C ASP A 101 3.51 -2.32 15.76
N TRP A 102 3.13 -2.50 14.48
CA TRP A 102 3.88 -3.34 13.55
C TRP A 102 5.28 -2.78 13.28
N LEU A 103 5.40 -1.48 12.96
CA LEU A 103 6.70 -0.84 12.72
C LEU A 103 7.61 -0.94 13.95
N GLN A 104 7.05 -0.73 15.15
CA GLN A 104 7.77 -0.87 16.42
C GLN A 104 8.27 -2.29 16.63
N GLN A 105 7.44 -3.31 16.36
CA GLN A 105 7.84 -4.71 16.48
C GLN A 105 9.06 -5.05 15.63
N TYR A 106 9.14 -4.50 14.41
CA TYR A 106 10.27 -4.70 13.48
C TYR A 106 11.37 -3.64 13.61
N GLN A 107 11.31 -2.76 14.62
CA GLN A 107 12.28 -1.68 14.86
C GLN A 107 12.52 -0.81 13.62
N LEU A 108 11.45 -0.50 12.89
CA LEU A 108 11.48 0.39 11.73
C LEU A 108 11.10 1.80 12.16
N ASP A 109 11.86 2.80 11.69
CA ASP A 109 11.58 4.20 12.01
C ASP A 109 10.25 4.66 11.37
N PRO A 110 9.27 5.09 12.19
CA PRO A 110 7.98 5.51 11.69
C PRO A 110 8.09 6.93 11.11
N HIS A 111 8.14 7.02 9.78
CA HIS A 111 8.06 8.28 9.04
C HIS A 111 6.71 8.34 8.33
N ILE A 112 6.67 7.95 7.06
CA ILE A 112 5.44 8.01 6.26
C ILE A 112 5.05 6.60 5.85
N VAL A 113 3.77 6.26 6.03
CA VAL A 113 3.20 5.01 5.54
C VAL A 113 2.08 5.29 4.56
N LEU A 114 2.07 4.54 3.46
CA LEU A 114 0.92 4.51 2.55
C LEU A 114 0.04 3.32 2.89
N LEU A 115 -1.26 3.55 3.05
CA LEU A 115 -2.23 2.51 3.30
C LEU A 115 -3.22 2.44 2.14
N ILE A 116 -3.24 1.29 1.45
CA ILE A 116 -4.10 1.06 0.28
C ILE A 116 -5.25 0.15 0.68
N GLN A 117 -6.45 0.70 0.71
CA GLN A 117 -7.63 -0.03 1.12
C GLN A 117 -8.70 0.01 0.02
N SER A 118 -9.19 -1.17 -0.31
CA SER A 118 -10.36 -1.36 -1.15
C SER A 118 -11.54 -1.73 -0.26
N PHE A 119 -12.55 -0.88 -0.18
CA PHE A 119 -13.82 -1.20 0.46
C PHE A 119 -14.71 -1.92 -0.54
N ALA A 120 -14.57 -3.25 -0.64
CA ALA A 120 -15.58 -4.08 -1.27
C ALA A 120 -16.55 -4.57 -0.18
N GLY A 121 -17.57 -3.77 0.12
CA GLY A 121 -18.68 -4.13 1.01
C GLY A 121 -19.91 -4.50 0.18
N ALA A 122 -20.66 -5.52 0.61
CA ALA A 122 -21.77 -6.15 -0.11
C ALA A 122 -22.95 -5.24 -0.54
N GLN A 123 -22.93 -3.93 -0.28
CA GLN A 123 -24.00 -3.01 -0.70
C GLN A 123 -23.56 -1.61 -1.15
N GLN A 124 -22.26 -1.27 -1.22
CA GLN A 124 -21.83 0.03 -1.78
C GLN A 124 -20.64 -0.16 -2.72
N GLY A 125 -20.68 0.52 -3.87
CA GLY A 125 -19.71 0.38 -4.95
C GLY A 125 -18.27 0.42 -4.45
N GLY A 126 -17.42 -0.45 -5.01
CA GLY A 126 -16.04 -0.66 -4.57
C GLY A 126 -15.24 0.64 -4.55
N SER A 127 -15.11 1.26 -3.38
CA SER A 127 -14.33 2.47 -3.19
C SER A 127 -12.88 2.09 -2.88
N ASN A 128 -11.95 2.64 -3.65
CA ASN A 128 -10.52 2.48 -3.41
C ASN A 128 -9.97 3.79 -2.84
N HIS A 129 -9.23 3.72 -1.75
CA HIS A 129 -8.56 4.88 -1.16
C HIS A 129 -7.10 4.59 -0.86
N ILE A 130 -6.30 5.64 -0.95
CA ILE A 130 -4.92 5.69 -0.48
C ILE A 130 -4.91 6.67 0.67
N GLU A 131 -4.47 6.23 1.83
CA GLU A 131 -4.28 7.05 3.01
C GLU A 131 -2.77 7.23 3.24
N ILE A 132 -2.36 8.47 3.49
CA ILE A 132 -0.96 8.81 3.82
C ILE A 132 -0.93 9.09 5.31
N LEU A 133 -0.24 8.22 6.04
CA LEU A 133 -0.07 8.34 7.49
C LEU A 133 1.30 8.97 7.74
N ASP A 134 1.30 10.21 8.23
CA ASP A 134 2.49 10.82 8.82
C ASP A 134 2.58 10.38 10.28
N LEU A 135 3.54 9.50 10.57
CA LEU A 135 3.71 8.88 11.87
C LEU A 135 4.76 9.58 12.73
N GLN A 136 5.36 10.67 12.25
CA GLN A 136 6.37 11.43 12.99
C GLN A 136 5.78 12.14 14.21
N HIS A 137 4.47 12.42 14.18
CA HIS A 137 3.73 13.04 15.27
C HIS A 137 2.85 11.99 16.00
N PRO A 138 2.66 12.11 17.32
CA PRO A 138 1.73 11.26 18.05
C PRO A 138 0.28 11.44 17.54
N PRO A 139 -0.54 10.38 17.54
CA PRO A 139 -1.94 10.50 17.15
C PRO A 139 -2.68 11.49 18.05
N GLY A 140 -3.35 12.47 17.43
CA GLY A 140 -4.20 13.45 18.13
C GLY A 140 -3.51 14.75 18.55
N GLU A 141 -2.21 14.92 18.28
CA GLU A 141 -1.59 16.24 18.40
C GLU A 141 -1.92 17.11 17.17
N PRO A 142 -2.35 18.36 17.37
CA PRO A 142 -2.61 19.26 16.25
C PRO A 142 -1.33 19.50 15.46
N PHE A 143 -1.44 19.44 14.12
CA PHE A 143 -0.33 19.74 13.24
C PHE A 143 0.20 21.15 13.55
N PRO A 144 1.53 21.32 13.62
CA PRO A 144 2.15 22.62 13.81
C PRO A 144 2.08 23.39 12.49
N TRP A 145 0.98 24.10 12.26
CA TRP A 145 0.91 25.18 11.28
C TRP A 145 0.62 26.50 11.97
#